data_AF-A0A385YUH2-F1
#
_entry.id   AF-A0A385YUH2-F1
#
_cell.length_a   1.000
_cell.length_b   1.000
_cell.length_c   1.000
_cell.angle_alpha   90.00
_cell.angle_beta   90.00
_cell.angle_gamma   90.00
#
_symmetry.space_group_name_H-M   'P 1'
#
loop_
_entity.id
_entity.type
_entity.pdbx_description
1 polymer ?
#
loop_
_entity_poly.entity_id
_entity_poly.type
_entity_poly.pdbx_seq_one_letter_code
_entity_poly.pdbx_strand_id
1 'polypeptide(L)'
;MSSKQENTLLSMWLVALVATIGSLFFSEVKGYVPCELCWYQRILMYPLVLLLGVAYLQKNATIYVTSLVFSIIGASISAYHYGIQKFTFLADSAPACGQVACTSQYINWLGFITIPFLALVGFVLVIVLSIVLMKQAKEVISQ
;
A
#
# COMPACT_ATOMS: atom_id res chain seq x y z
N MET A 1 -19.86 16.55 0.20
CA MET A 1 -18.49 16.31 -0.30
C MET A 1 -18.27 17.23 -1.49
N SER A 2 -17.13 17.92 -1.58
CA SER A 2 -16.81 18.78 -2.72
C SER A 2 -16.20 17.97 -3.88
N SER A 3 -16.27 18.48 -5.12
CA SER A 3 -15.68 17.82 -6.30
C SER A 3 -14.20 17.48 -6.13
N LYS A 4 -13.44 18.32 -5.40
CA LYS A 4 -12.02 18.07 -5.07
C LYS A 4 -11.84 16.84 -4.18
N GLN A 5 -12.70 16.68 -3.17
CA GLN A 5 -12.68 15.52 -2.27
C GLN A 5 -13.04 14.25 -3.03
N GLU A 6 -14.02 14.30 -3.95
CA GLU A 6 -14.40 13.13 -4.75
C GLU A 6 -13.26 12.66 -5.64
N ASN A 7 -12.60 13.58 -6.36
CA ASN A 7 -11.47 13.26 -7.21
C ASN A 7 -10.28 12.69 -6.40
N THR A 8 -10.03 13.24 -5.21
CA THR A 8 -8.96 12.76 -4.32
C THR A 8 -9.27 11.34 -3.84
N LEU A 9 -10.48 11.09 -3.38
CA LEU A 9 -10.92 9.78 -2.90
C LEU A 9 -10.91 8.73 -4.03
N LEU A 10 -11.35 9.10 -5.22
CA LEU A 10 -11.27 8.25 -6.41
C LEU A 10 -9.83 7.90 -6.76
N SER A 11 -8.91 8.87 -6.68
CA SER A 11 -7.48 8.64 -6.91
C SER A 11 -6.89 7.67 -5.89
N MET A 12 -7.25 7.80 -4.61
CA MET A 12 -6.84 6.86 -3.56
C MET A 12 -7.31 5.43 -3.87
N TRP A 13 -8.58 5.29 -4.26
CA TRP A 13 -9.16 4.01 -4.62
C TRP A 13 -8.46 3.38 -5.83
N LEU A 14 -8.18 4.16 -6.87
CA LEU A 14 -7.44 3.69 -8.06
C LEU A 14 -6.04 3.19 -7.71
N VAL A 15 -5.31 3.89 -6.84
CA VAL A 15 -3.99 3.45 -6.37
C VAL A 15 -4.09 2.10 -5.66
N ALA A 16 -5.03 1.96 -4.71
CA ALA A 16 -5.23 0.70 -3.98
C ALA A 16 -5.65 -0.45 -4.91
N LEU A 17 -6.50 -0.16 -5.90
CA LEU A 17 -6.96 -1.13 -6.88
C LEU A 17 -5.81 -1.63 -7.77
N VAL A 18 -5.02 -0.71 -8.34
CA VAL A 18 -3.87 -1.05 -9.17
C VAL A 18 -2.83 -1.84 -8.38
N ALA A 19 -2.55 -1.45 -7.13
CA ALA A 19 -1.63 -2.18 -6.25
C ALA A 19 -2.14 -3.61 -5.97
N THR A 20 -3.43 -3.77 -5.72
CA THR A 20 -4.06 -5.07 -5.46
C THR A 20 -4.05 -5.96 -6.69
N ILE A 21 -4.44 -5.43 -7.87
CA ILE A 21 -4.39 -6.16 -9.13
C ILE A 21 -2.96 -6.57 -9.47
N GLY A 22 -1.98 -5.66 -9.31
CA GLY A 22 -0.57 -5.98 -9.52
C GLY A 22 -0.08 -7.10 -8.60
N SER A 23 -0.43 -7.03 -7.31
CA SER A 23 -0.11 -8.07 -6.33
C SER A 23 -0.70 -9.44 -6.70
N LEU A 24 -1.95 -9.47 -7.16
CA LEU A 24 -2.63 -10.71 -7.60
C LEU A 24 -2.06 -11.22 -8.92
N PHE A 25 -1.73 -10.34 -9.86
CA PHE A 25 -1.10 -10.74 -11.12
C PHE A 25 0.24 -11.46 -10.88
N PHE A 26 1.05 -10.96 -9.93
CA PHE A 26 2.30 -11.62 -9.58
C PHE A 26 2.10 -13.01 -8.97
N SER A 27 1.10 -13.24 -8.12
CA SER A 27 0.88 -14.58 -7.55
C SER A 27 0.16 -15.52 -8.50
N GLU A 28 -0.95 -15.10 -9.10
CA GLU A 28 -1.83 -16.00 -9.86
C GLU A 28 -1.35 -16.24 -11.29
N VAL A 29 -0.77 -15.21 -11.93
CA VAL A 29 -0.37 -15.30 -13.34
C VAL A 29 1.11 -15.60 -13.49
N LYS A 30 1.97 -14.96 -12.67
CA LYS A 30 3.43 -15.21 -12.70
C LYS A 30 3.88 -16.33 -11.76
N GLY A 31 3.02 -16.82 -10.88
CA GLY A 31 3.35 -17.91 -9.95
C GLY A 31 4.32 -17.51 -8.83
N TYR A 32 4.45 -16.21 -8.54
CA TYR A 32 5.34 -15.75 -7.47
C TYR A 32 4.68 -16.01 -6.11
N VAL A 33 5.20 -17.00 -5.39
CA VAL A 33 4.72 -17.35 -4.06
C VAL A 33 5.04 -16.18 -3.11
N PRO A 34 4.04 -15.59 -2.43
CA PRO A 34 4.28 -14.50 -1.49
C PRO A 34 4.98 -15.01 -0.23
N CYS A 35 5.97 -14.28 0.25
CA CYS A 35 6.58 -14.49 1.57
C CYS A 35 5.68 -13.95 2.70
N GLU A 36 6.08 -14.18 3.95
CA GLU A 36 5.35 -13.73 5.13
C GLU A 36 5.15 -12.20 5.17
N LEU A 37 6.18 -11.41 4.87
CA LEU A 37 6.06 -9.95 4.82
C LEU A 37 5.16 -9.45 3.69
N CYS A 38 5.13 -10.13 2.53
CA CYS A 38 4.18 -9.84 1.46
C CYS A 38 2.74 -10.05 1.91
N TRP A 39 2.47 -11.08 2.73
CA TRP A 39 1.14 -11.32 3.28
C TRP A 39 0.68 -10.18 4.19
N TYR A 40 1.55 -9.68 5.07
CA TYR A 40 1.22 -8.52 5.89
C TYR A 40 0.93 -7.27 5.05
N GLN A 41 1.68 -7.03 3.98
CA GLN A 41 1.39 -5.94 3.04
C GLN A 41 0.02 -6.12 2.36
N ARG A 42 -0.35 -7.35 1.96
CA ARG A 42 -1.67 -7.65 1.37
C ARG A 42 -2.82 -7.40 2.34
N ILE A 43 -2.68 -7.83 3.60
CA ILE A 43 -3.69 -7.60 4.65
C ILE A 43 -3.96 -6.10 4.85
N LEU A 44 -2.96 -5.24 4.64
CA LEU A 44 -3.12 -3.79 4.77
C LEU A 44 -3.58 -3.12 3.47
N MET A 45 -3.20 -3.63 2.30
CA MET A 45 -3.58 -3.00 1.02
C MET A 45 -4.95 -3.44 0.52
N TYR A 46 -5.29 -4.72 0.58
CA TYR A 46 -6.50 -5.26 -0.07
C TYR A 46 -7.80 -4.70 0.53
N PRO A 47 -7.93 -4.58 1.87
CA PRO A 47 -9.12 -3.97 2.45
C PRO A 47 -9.32 -2.51 2.02
N LEU A 48 -8.25 -1.76 1.71
CA LEU A 48 -8.38 -0.37 1.28
C LEU A 48 -9.16 -0.23 -0.02
N VAL A 49 -9.13 -1.22 -0.93
CA VAL A 49 -9.94 -1.20 -2.15
C VAL A 49 -11.44 -1.15 -1.80
N LEU A 50 -11.87 -1.97 -0.84
CA LEU A 50 -13.27 -2.01 -0.42
C LEU A 50 -13.62 -0.79 0.43
N LEU A 51 -12.78 -0.44 1.41
CA LEU A 51 -13.03 0.68 2.32
C LEU A 51 -13.12 2.02 1.57
N LEU A 52 -12.19 2.29 0.66
CA LEU A 52 -12.19 3.52 -0.14
C LEU A 52 -13.34 3.54 -1.16
N GLY A 53 -13.66 2.38 -1.75
CA GLY A 53 -14.79 2.26 -2.68
C GLY A 53 -16.13 2.53 -1.98
N VAL A 54 -16.35 1.94 -0.80
CA VAL A 54 -17.53 2.19 0.02
C VAL A 54 -17.59 3.65 0.48
N ALA A 55 -16.46 4.21 0.94
CA ALA A 55 -16.40 5.61 1.35
C ALA A 55 -16.73 6.57 0.20
N TYR A 56 -16.33 6.23 -1.03
CA TYR A 56 -16.69 7.00 -2.23
C TYR A 56 -18.19 6.99 -2.48
N LEU A 57 -18.84 5.83 -2.41
CA LEU A 57 -20.29 5.70 -2.55
C LEU A 57 -21.06 6.43 -1.45
N GLN A 58 -20.56 6.36 -0.22
CA GLN A 58 -21.14 7.05 0.94
C GLN A 58 -20.82 8.55 1.01
N LYS A 59 -19.99 9.06 0.09
CA LYS A 59 -19.51 10.44 0.11
C LYS A 59 -18.83 10.81 1.44
N ASN A 60 -18.15 9.84 2.05
CA ASN A 60 -17.55 9.95 3.38
C ASN A 60 -16.07 10.34 3.30
N ALA A 61 -15.79 11.63 3.42
CA ALA A 61 -14.41 12.14 3.42
C ALA A 61 -13.62 11.76 4.69
N THR A 62 -14.27 11.40 5.81
CA THR A 62 -13.58 11.11 7.08
C THR A 62 -12.80 9.79 7.08
N ILE A 63 -12.97 8.97 6.03
CA ILE A 63 -12.19 7.75 5.79
C ILE A 63 -10.68 7.99 5.74
N TYR A 64 -10.24 9.24 5.54
CA TYR A 64 -8.81 9.60 5.51
C TYR A 64 -8.05 9.10 6.74
N VAL A 65 -8.67 8.99 7.92
CA VAL A 65 -8.02 8.49 9.13
C VAL A 65 -7.70 7.01 8.99
N THR A 66 -8.70 6.21 8.60
CA THR A 66 -8.55 4.77 8.41
C THR A 66 -7.54 4.46 7.31
N SER A 67 -7.62 5.15 6.17
CA SER A 67 -6.67 4.95 5.08
C SER A 67 -5.24 5.33 5.47
N LEU A 68 -5.07 6.39 6.25
CA LEU A 68 -3.75 6.83 6.73
C LEU A 68 -3.14 5.81 7.71
N VAL A 69 -3.92 5.28 8.66
CA VAL A 69 -3.42 4.26 9.61
C VAL A 69 -2.96 3.00 8.87
N PHE A 70 -3.82 2.45 7.99
CA PHE A 70 -3.48 1.25 7.22
C PHE A 70 -2.24 1.47 6.35
N SER A 71 -2.16 2.62 5.67
CA SER A 71 -1.05 2.91 4.76
C SER A 71 0.26 3.23 5.47
N ILE A 72 0.26 3.87 6.65
CA ILE A 72 1.48 4.07 7.44
C ILE A 72 2.06 2.74 7.91
N ILE A 73 1.23 1.85 8.44
CA ILE A 73 1.68 0.51 8.87
C ILE A 73 2.20 -0.27 7.65
N GLY A 74 1.47 -0.23 6.54
CA GLY A 74 1.86 -0.91 5.30
C GLY A 74 3.16 -0.39 4.71
N ALA A 75 3.35 0.93 4.71
CA ALA A 75 4.59 1.57 4.28
C ALA A 75 5.76 1.18 5.17
N SER A 76 5.56 1.12 6.49
CA SER A 76 6.62 0.74 7.44
C SER A 76 7.09 -0.70 7.21
N ILE A 77 6.15 -1.63 7.03
CA ILE A 77 6.46 -3.04 6.71
C ILE A 77 7.13 -3.15 5.32
N SER A 78 6.67 -2.37 4.34
CA SER A 78 7.24 -2.37 2.99
C SER A 78 8.65 -1.80 2.94
N ALA A 79 8.92 -0.75 3.71
CA ALA A 79 10.25 -0.16 3.86
C ALA A 79 11.22 -1.15 4.53
N TYR A 80 10.78 -1.82 5.60
CA TYR A 80 11.57 -2.88 6.24
C TYR A 80 11.86 -4.03 5.27
N HIS A 81 10.82 -4.52 4.58
CA HIS A 81 10.95 -5.61 3.62
C HIS A 81 11.89 -5.25 2.45
N TYR A 82 11.81 -4.03 1.94
CA TYR A 82 12.76 -3.55 0.94
C TYR A 82 14.18 -3.45 1.50
N GLY A 83 14.32 -3.01 2.75
CA GLY A 83 15.60 -2.91 3.46
C GLY A 83 16.32 -4.26 3.57
N ILE A 84 15.64 -5.30 4.06
CA ILE A 84 16.24 -6.64 4.19
C ILE A 84 16.64 -7.25 2.84
N GLN A 85 16.03 -6.80 1.74
CA GLN A 85 16.37 -7.24 0.38
C GLN A 85 17.62 -6.55 -0.18
N LYS A 86 17.94 -5.33 0.25
CA LYS A 86 19.01 -4.51 -0.32
C LYS A 86 20.22 -4.37 0.58
N PHE A 87 20.04 -4.50 1.88
CA PHE A 87 21.09 -4.31 2.87
C PHE A 87 21.45 -5.64 3.53
N THR A 88 22.69 -6.08 3.32
CA THR A 88 23.20 -7.35 3.86
C THR A 88 23.20 -7.39 5.39
N PHE A 89 23.43 -6.26 6.06
CA PHE A 89 23.39 -6.16 7.53
C PHE A 89 21.99 -6.35 8.13
N LEU A 90 20.95 -6.26 7.31
CA LEU A 90 19.54 -6.49 7.68
C LEU A 90 19.05 -7.88 7.23
N ALA A 91 19.86 -8.64 6.48
CA ALA A 91 19.45 -9.93 5.96
C ALA A 91 19.27 -10.97 7.07
N ASP A 92 20.11 -10.92 8.11
CA ASP A 92 20.06 -11.86 9.24
C ASP A 92 18.82 -11.66 10.14
N SER A 93 18.18 -10.48 10.08
CA SER A 93 16.93 -10.20 10.78
C SER A 93 15.68 -10.55 9.97
N ALA A 94 15.84 -11.09 8.75
CA ALA A 94 14.73 -11.48 7.93
C ALA A 94 13.92 -12.62 8.60
N PRO A 95 12.58 -12.61 8.51
CA PRO A 95 11.77 -13.72 8.98
C PRO A 95 12.22 -15.03 8.34
N ALA A 96 12.55 -16.01 9.18
CA ALA A 96 12.99 -17.34 8.75
C ALA A 96 11.81 -18.30 8.49
N CYS A 97 10.60 -17.89 8.86
CA CYS A 97 9.38 -18.68 8.72
C CYS A 97 8.68 -18.40 7.37
N GLY A 98 8.01 -19.42 6.82
CA GLY A 98 7.28 -19.32 5.56
C GLY A 98 7.85 -20.21 4.46
N GLN A 99 7.11 -20.33 3.35
CA GLN A 99 7.51 -21.22 2.24
C GLN A 99 8.67 -20.67 1.41
N VAL A 100 8.82 -19.34 1.37
CA VAL A 100 9.87 -18.64 0.64
C VAL A 100 10.46 -17.52 1.49
N ALA A 101 11.77 -17.32 1.40
CA ALA A 101 12.47 -16.31 2.19
C ALA A 101 12.10 -14.89 1.76
N CYS A 102 11.90 -13.98 2.73
CA CYS A 102 11.57 -12.57 2.46
C CYS A 102 12.72 -11.78 1.79
N THR A 103 13.94 -12.31 1.84
CA THR A 103 15.11 -11.76 1.16
C THR A 103 15.12 -12.05 -0.35
N SER A 104 14.29 -12.99 -0.81
CA SER A 104 14.23 -13.39 -2.22
C SER A 104 13.64 -12.30 -3.10
N GLN A 105 14.26 -12.06 -4.26
CA GLN A 105 13.82 -11.05 -5.23
C GLN A 105 13.33 -11.72 -6.52
N TYR A 106 12.01 -11.85 -6.70
CA TYR A 106 11.44 -12.35 -7.97
C TYR A 106 11.62 -11.36 -9.12
N ILE A 107 11.56 -10.05 -8.82
CA ILE A 107 11.84 -8.98 -9.77
C ILE A 107 12.84 -8.03 -9.13
N ASN A 108 13.78 -7.55 -9.94
CA ASN A 108 14.71 -6.51 -9.58
C ASN A 108 15.04 -5.67 -10.82
N TRP A 109 14.06 -4.90 -11.28
CA TRP A 109 14.25 -4.05 -12.46
C TRP A 109 15.11 -2.85 -12.11
N LEU A 110 16.00 -2.45 -13.02
CA LEU A 110 16.94 -1.33 -12.83
C LEU A 110 17.84 -1.46 -11.58
N GLY A 111 17.93 -2.65 -10.98
CA GLY A 111 18.74 -2.90 -9.79
C GLY A 111 18.12 -2.46 -8.45
N PHE A 112 16.96 -1.80 -8.46
CA PHE A 112 16.28 -1.33 -7.24
C PHE A 112 14.76 -1.57 -7.20
N ILE A 113 14.09 -1.78 -8.35
CA ILE A 113 12.64 -1.97 -8.38
C ILE A 113 12.30 -3.42 -8.05
N THR A 114 11.93 -3.67 -6.80
CA THR A 114 11.45 -4.97 -6.31
C THR A 114 9.95 -4.91 -5.95
N ILE A 115 9.32 -6.07 -5.72
CA ILE A 115 7.90 -6.12 -5.30
C ILE A 115 7.65 -5.29 -4.02
N PRO A 116 8.46 -5.41 -2.94
CA PRO A 116 8.27 -4.58 -1.75
C PRO A 116 8.41 -3.08 -2.01
N PHE A 117 9.28 -2.68 -2.95
CA PHE A 117 9.41 -1.27 -3.35
C PHE A 117 8.13 -0.76 -4.02
N LEU A 118 7.53 -1.54 -4.93
CA LEU A 118 6.26 -1.19 -5.56
C LEU A 118 5.13 -1.06 -4.53
N ALA A 119 5.08 -1.96 -3.53
CA ALA A 119 4.14 -1.86 -2.42
C ALA A 119 4.36 -0.58 -1.59
N LEU A 120 5.63 -0.25 -1.30
CA LEU A 120 5.99 0.98 -0.60
C LEU A 120 5.49 2.22 -1.35
N VAL A 121 5.71 2.29 -2.66
CA VAL A 121 5.21 3.40 -3.50
C VAL A 121 3.69 3.49 -3.42
N GLY A 122 2.97 2.37 -3.52
CA GLY A 122 1.52 2.33 -3.39
C GLY A 122 1.04 2.89 -2.04
N PHE A 123 1.62 2.45 -0.93
CA PHE A 123 1.26 2.96 0.40
C PHE A 123 1.60 4.44 0.58
N VAL A 124 2.77 4.90 0.13
CA VAL A 124 3.16 6.32 0.20
C VAL A 124 2.18 7.21 -0.58
N LEU A 125 1.75 6.78 -1.77
CA LEU A 125 0.74 7.50 -2.53
C LEU A 125 -0.59 7.59 -1.76
N VAL A 126 -1.04 6.50 -1.14
CA VAL A 126 -2.25 6.53 -0.29
C VAL A 126 -2.08 7.45 0.92
N ILE A 127 -0.90 7.48 1.57
CA ILE A 127 -0.61 8.40 2.69
C ILE A 127 -0.74 9.85 2.22
N VAL A 128 -0.05 10.22 1.13
CA VAL A 128 -0.05 11.58 0.60
C VAL A 128 -1.47 12.03 0.26
N LEU A 129 -2.22 11.19 -0.45
CA LEU A 129 -3.60 11.50 -0.82
C LEU A 129 -4.53 11.55 0.41
N SER A 130 -4.32 10.71 1.42
CA SER A 130 -5.07 10.77 2.68
C SER A 130 -4.83 12.10 3.41
N ILE A 131 -3.58 12.59 3.43
CA ILE A 131 -3.25 13.90 4.02
C ILE A 131 -3.91 15.03 3.24
N VAL A 132 -3.93 14.94 1.90
CA VAL A 132 -4.62 15.92 1.04
C VAL A 132 -6.13 15.93 1.34
N LEU A 133 -6.76 14.75 1.42
CA LEU A 133 -8.19 14.63 1.74
C LEU A 133 -8.50 15.18 3.14
N MET A 134 -7.63 14.93 4.13
CA MET A 134 -7.75 15.48 5.48
C MET A 134 -7.74 17.02 5.47
N LYS A 135 -6.84 17.64 4.70
CA LYS A 135 -6.78 19.12 4.59
C LYS A 135 -8.06 19.67 3.95
N GLN A 136 -8.51 19.06 2.85
CA GLN A 136 -9.76 19.44 2.18
C GLN A 136 -10.98 19.29 3.08
N ALA A 137 -11.02 18.25 3.93
CA ALA A 137 -12.11 18.04 4.88
C ALA A 137 -12.14 19.11 5.99
N LYS A 138 -10.98 19.56 6.46
CA LYS A 138 -10.89 20.63 7.48
C LYS A 138 -11.28 22.00 6.94
N GLU A 139 -10.89 22.32 5.70
CA GLU A 139 -11.24 23.60 5.06
C GLU A 139 -12.75 23.82 4.96
N VAL A 140 -13.52 22.75 4.70
CA VAL A 140 -14.99 22.81 4.62
C VAL A 140 -15.65 23.00 6.00
N ILE A 141 -15.01 22.58 7.09
CA ILE A 141 -15.54 22.76 8.46
C ILE A 141 -15.24 24.18 8.98
N SER A 142 -14.19 24.82 8.46
CA SER A 142 -13.81 26.21 8.81
C SER A 142 -14.54 27.29 8.00
N GLN A 143 -15.41 26.91 7.06
CA GLN A 143 -16.26 27.79 6.26
C GLN A 143 -17.71 27.69 6.73
#